data_AF-A0A9E5YNP0-F1
#
_entry.id   AF-A0A9E5YNP0-F1
#
_cell.length_a   1.000
_cell.length_b   1.000
_cell.length_c   1.000
_cell.angle_alpha   90.00
_cell.angle_beta   90.00
_cell.angle_gamma   90.00
#
_symmetry.space_group_name_H-M   'P 1'
#
loop_
_entity.id
_entity.type
_entity.pdbx_description
1 polymer ?
#
loop_
_entity_poly.entity_id
_entity_poly.type
_entity_poly.pdbx_seq_one_letter_code
_entity_poly.pdbx_strand_id
1 'polypeptide(L)'
;MNVATSREAFLSDQRARLNERVAEYRHLDLVTPSGVDLRVVFKTRVSMPNILMALSRIADGTYGECVDCEENIPHGRLLVVPGAIRCVRCQNTEEDRIADKR
;
A
#
# COMPACT_ATOMS: atom_id res chain seq x y z
N MET A 1 26.75 -9.51 11.28
CA MET A 1 25.68 -9.49 12.30
C MET A 1 25.08 -8.08 12.34
N ASN A 2 23.94 -7.84 11.69
CA ASN A 2 23.01 -6.68 11.87
C ASN A 2 22.04 -6.53 10.67
N VAL A 3 21.30 -7.59 10.33
CA VAL A 3 20.23 -7.49 9.30
C VAL A 3 18.96 -6.83 9.89
N ALA A 4 18.79 -6.90 11.21
CA ALA A 4 17.63 -6.33 11.92
C ALA A 4 17.53 -4.79 11.75
N THR A 5 18.66 -4.08 11.81
CA THR A 5 18.66 -2.60 11.77
C THR A 5 18.28 -2.00 10.42
N SER A 6 18.57 -2.67 9.29
CA SER A 6 18.22 -2.13 7.96
C SER A 6 16.73 -2.32 7.63
N ARG A 7 16.15 -3.48 7.99
CA ARG A 7 14.73 -3.76 7.81
C ARG A 7 13.87 -2.91 8.75
N GLU A 8 14.23 -2.84 10.03
CA GLU A 8 13.49 -2.03 11.00
C GLU A 8 13.50 -0.54 10.65
N ALA A 9 14.65 0.00 10.22
CA ALA A 9 14.75 1.38 9.75
C ALA A 9 13.86 1.64 8.52
N PHE A 10 13.86 0.70 7.56
CA PHE A 10 12.99 0.79 6.40
C PHE A 10 11.50 0.76 6.78
N LEU A 11 11.09 -0.17 7.65
CA LEU A 11 9.70 -0.26 8.10
C LEU A 11 9.26 0.98 8.87
N SER A 12 10.14 1.55 9.69
CA SER A 12 9.88 2.80 10.41
C SER A 12 9.67 3.97 9.46
N ASP A 13 10.55 4.14 8.47
CA ASP A 13 10.41 5.18 7.42
C ASP A 13 9.11 4.99 6.62
N GLN A 14 8.83 3.78 6.16
CA GLN A 14 7.60 3.50 5.40
C GLN A 14 6.35 3.75 6.24
N ARG A 15 6.35 3.33 7.51
CA ARG A 15 5.22 3.59 8.43
C ARG A 15 4.98 5.09 8.61
N ALA A 16 6.04 5.88 8.77
CA ALA A 16 5.93 7.33 8.91
C ALA A 16 5.29 7.97 7.67
N ARG A 17 5.79 7.64 6.47
CA ARG A 17 5.24 8.13 5.19
C ARG A 17 3.78 7.74 4.98
N LEU A 18 3.42 6.51 5.34
CA LEU A 18 2.05 6.03 5.23
C LEU A 18 1.12 6.76 6.19
N ASN A 19 1.55 6.98 7.43
CA ASN A 19 0.78 7.74 8.41
C ASN A 19 0.60 9.22 8.00
N GLU A 20 1.64 9.84 7.45
CA GLU A 20 1.55 11.21 6.91
C GLU A 20 0.52 11.28 5.78
N ARG A 21 0.56 10.31 4.84
CA ARG A 21 -0.49 10.19 3.81
C ARG A 21 -1.86 10.04 4.45
N VAL A 22 -2.05 9.13 5.42
CA VAL A 22 -3.36 8.98 6.11
C VAL A 22 -3.82 10.29 6.75
N ALA A 23 -2.92 11.07 7.35
CA ALA A 23 -3.25 12.36 7.93
C ALA A 23 -3.76 13.36 6.87
N GLU A 24 -3.16 13.38 5.67
CA GLU A 24 -3.63 14.18 4.53
C GLU A 24 -5.10 13.87 4.17
N TYR A 25 -5.51 12.60 4.22
CA TYR A 25 -6.90 12.22 3.98
C TYR A 25 -7.82 12.51 5.16
N ARG A 26 -7.32 12.55 6.40
CA ARG A 26 -8.12 12.85 7.61
C ARG A 26 -8.63 14.29 7.62
N HIS A 27 -7.97 15.19 6.87
CA HIS A 27 -8.37 16.58 6.69
C HIS A 27 -9.40 16.78 5.56
N LEU A 28 -9.83 15.73 4.85
CA LEU A 28 -11.10 15.78 4.11
C LEU A 28 -12.24 15.72 5.13
N ASP A 29 -12.68 16.89 5.60
CA ASP A 29 -13.92 17.02 6.34
C ASP A 29 -15.08 16.53 5.47
N LEU A 30 -15.46 15.25 5.60
CA LEU A 30 -16.73 14.73 5.13
C LEU A 30 -17.85 15.28 6.02
N VAL A 31 -18.06 16.59 5.98
CA VAL A 31 -19.28 17.20 6.47
C VAL A 31 -20.16 17.45 5.26
N THR A 32 -21.20 16.63 5.11
CA THR A 32 -22.38 17.06 4.35
C THR A 32 -23.64 16.74 5.16
N PRO A 33 -24.41 17.74 5.60
CA PRO A 33 -25.80 17.53 5.97
C PRO A 33 -26.67 17.30 4.72
N SER A 34 -26.26 17.85 3.56
CA SER A 34 -26.91 17.68 2.25
C SER A 34 -26.16 18.52 1.19
N GLY A 35 -25.54 17.90 0.18
CA GLY A 35 -25.00 18.62 -1.00
C GLY A 35 -23.60 18.20 -1.44
N VAL A 36 -23.55 17.31 -2.43
CA VAL A 36 -22.36 16.69 -3.01
C VAL A 36 -21.50 17.66 -3.86
N ASP A 37 -20.19 17.72 -3.61
CA ASP A 37 -19.21 18.18 -4.61
C ASP A 37 -18.47 16.96 -5.21
N LEU A 38 -18.89 16.60 -6.42
CA LEU A 38 -18.40 15.43 -7.16
C LEU A 38 -16.99 15.60 -7.76
N ARG A 39 -16.28 16.72 -7.54
CA ARG A 39 -14.96 16.97 -8.18
C ARG A 39 -13.72 16.53 -7.39
N VAL A 40 -13.82 16.21 -6.10
CA VAL A 40 -12.65 15.74 -5.29
C VAL A 40 -12.68 14.23 -5.01
N VAL A 41 -13.66 13.50 -5.55
CA VAL A 41 -13.91 12.10 -5.17
C VAL A 41 -13.10 11.07 -5.97
N PHE A 42 -12.49 11.45 -7.10
CA PHE A 42 -11.91 10.48 -8.04
C PHE A 42 -10.41 10.19 -7.89
N LYS A 43 -9.60 11.06 -7.26
CA LYS A 43 -8.15 10.81 -7.09
C LYS A 43 -7.82 10.05 -5.79
N THR A 44 -8.79 9.91 -4.89
CA THR A 44 -8.56 9.58 -3.48
C THR A 44 -8.99 8.17 -3.05
N ARG A 45 -9.84 7.47 -3.82
CA ARG A 45 -10.39 6.15 -3.41
C ARG A 45 -9.46 4.96 -3.64
N VAL A 46 -8.60 4.97 -4.65
CA VAL A 46 -7.72 3.82 -4.97
C VAL A 46 -6.47 3.78 -4.10
N SER A 47 -6.07 4.92 -3.54
CA SER A 47 -4.85 5.05 -2.72
C SER A 47 -5.10 4.69 -1.25
N MET A 48 -6.26 5.04 -0.67
CA MET A 48 -6.51 4.84 0.76
C MET A 48 -6.54 3.37 1.19
N PRO A 49 -7.29 2.44 0.53
CA PRO A 49 -7.30 1.03 0.91
C PRO A 49 -5.90 0.40 0.86
N ASN A 50 -5.09 0.80 -0.13
CA ASN A 50 -3.72 0.32 -0.28
C ASN A 50 -2.81 0.80 0.85
N ILE A 51 -2.99 2.04 1.33
CA ILE A 51 -2.25 2.59 2.47
C ILE A 51 -2.64 1.87 3.77
N LEU A 52 -3.93 1.65 3.99
CA LEU A 52 -4.41 0.93 5.19
C LEU A 52 -3.94 -0.52 5.20
N MET A 53 -3.99 -1.20 4.05
CA MET A 53 -3.46 -2.55 3.88
C MET A 53 -1.96 -2.60 4.20
N ALA A 54 -1.19 -1.64 3.67
CA ALA A 54 0.24 -1.53 3.95
C ALA A 54 0.51 -1.37 5.46
N LEU A 55 -0.24 -0.49 6.15
CA LEU A 55 -0.11 -0.28 7.59
C LEU A 55 -0.46 -1.53 8.40
N SER A 56 -1.53 -2.25 8.03
CA SER A 56 -1.89 -3.53 8.67
C SER A 56 -0.73 -4.52 8.56
N ARG A 57 -0.17 -4.70 7.37
CA ARG A 57 0.95 -5.62 7.16
C ARG A 57 2.22 -5.23 7.89
N ILE A 58 2.45 -3.93 8.09
CA ILE A 58 3.57 -3.47 8.93
C ILE A 58 3.32 -3.87 10.39
N ALA A 59 2.09 -3.74 10.89
CA ALA A 59 1.72 -4.18 12.23
C ALA A 59 1.82 -5.70 12.39
N ASP A 60 1.42 -6.45 11.35
CA ASP A 60 1.47 -7.92 11.33
C ASP A 60 2.90 -8.47 11.05
N GLY A 61 3.86 -7.59 10.75
CA GLY A 61 5.24 -7.97 10.43
C GLY A 61 5.47 -8.55 9.03
N THR A 62 4.40 -8.76 8.24
CA THR A 62 4.42 -9.34 6.89
C THR A 62 4.65 -8.33 5.78
N TYR A 63 4.88 -7.05 6.11
CA TYR A 63 5.12 -6.02 5.12
C TYR A 63 6.38 -6.30 4.30
N GLY A 64 6.23 -6.20 2.98
CA GLY A 64 7.31 -6.46 2.03
C GLY A 64 7.49 -7.94 1.68
N GLU A 65 6.58 -8.83 2.04
CA GLU A 65 6.58 -10.24 1.63
C GLU A 65 5.55 -10.50 0.52
N CYS A 66 5.86 -11.35 -0.45
CA CYS A 66 4.93 -11.71 -1.51
C CYS A 66 3.91 -12.75 -1.00
N VAL A 67 2.61 -12.52 -1.19
CA VAL A 67 1.56 -13.47 -0.76
C VAL A 67 1.53 -14.78 -1.56
N ASP A 68 2.15 -14.83 -2.75
CA ASP A 68 2.12 -16.04 -3.58
C ASP A 68 3.41 -16.86 -3.51
N CYS A 69 4.56 -16.20 -3.30
CA CYS A 69 5.87 -16.87 -3.34
C CYS A 69 6.74 -16.63 -2.11
N GLU A 70 6.25 -15.90 -1.11
CA GLU A 70 6.91 -15.65 0.19
C GLU A 70 8.29 -14.96 0.08
N GLU A 71 8.71 -14.58 -1.13
CA GLU A 71 9.92 -13.79 -1.37
C GLU A 71 9.70 -12.30 -1.07
N ASN A 72 10.80 -11.60 -0.79
CA ASN A 72 10.76 -10.16 -0.55
C ASN A 72 10.29 -9.37 -1.78
N ILE A 73 9.32 -8.50 -1.59
CA ILE A 73 8.90 -7.48 -2.56
C ILE A 73 10.02 -6.42 -2.63
N PRO A 74 10.51 -6.07 -3.83
CA PRO A 74 11.56 -5.07 -3.98
C PRO A 74 11.20 -3.73 -3.32
N HIS A 75 12.13 -3.16 -2.55
CA HIS A 75 11.93 -1.87 -1.88
C HIS A 75 11.49 -0.75 -2.85
N GLY A 76 12.06 -0.71 -4.05
CA GLY A 76 11.66 0.25 -5.09
C GLY A 76 10.18 0.14 -5.46
N ARG A 77 9.62 -1.08 -5.47
CA ARG A 77 8.19 -1.29 -5.70
C ARG A 77 7.36 -0.81 -4.51
N LEU A 78 7.77 -1.08 -3.28
CA LEU A 78 7.07 -0.62 -2.07
C LEU A 78 7.09 0.91 -1.95
N LEU A 79 8.15 1.58 -2.40
CA LEU A 79 8.24 3.04 -2.44
C LEU A 79 7.22 3.66 -3.40
N VAL A 80 7.00 3.04 -4.57
CA VAL A 80 6.03 3.52 -5.58
C VAL A 80 4.60 3.07 -5.24
N VAL A 81 4.44 1.82 -4.82
CA VAL A 81 3.16 1.17 -4.50
C VAL A 81 3.24 0.53 -3.12
N PRO A 82 2.97 1.28 -2.04
CA PRO A 82 3.13 0.75 -0.69
C PRO A 82 2.18 -0.38 -0.34
N GLY A 83 1.00 -0.44 -0.97
CA GLY A 83 0.02 -1.52 -0.77
C GLY A 83 0.27 -2.77 -1.62
N ALA A 84 1.43 -2.89 -2.28
CA ALA A 84 1.73 -4.06 -3.08
C ALA A 84 1.73 -5.34 -2.23
N ILE A 85 0.92 -6.32 -2.62
CA ILE A 85 0.85 -7.63 -1.96
C ILE A 85 1.67 -8.72 -2.65
N ARG A 86 2.11 -8.49 -3.89
CA ARG A 86 2.85 -9.44 -4.72
C ARG A 86 4.17 -8.85 -5.22
N CYS A 87 5.14 -9.71 -5.52
CA CYS A 87 6.34 -9.33 -6.27
C CYS A 87 6.01 -9.09 -7.75
N VAL A 88 6.93 -8.52 -8.53
CA VAL A 88 6.67 -8.15 -9.95
C VAL A 88 6.34 -9.38 -10.79
N ARG A 89 7.09 -10.47 -10.59
CA ARG A 89 6.85 -11.75 -11.25
C ARG A 89 5.42 -12.26 -11.00
N CYS A 90 5.03 -12.41 -9.73
CA CYS A 90 3.72 -12.94 -9.37
C CYS A 90 2.57 -12.01 -9.77
N GLN A 91 2.78 -10.69 -9.74
CA GLN A 91 1.80 -9.73 -10.23
C GLN A 91 1.55 -9.93 -11.73
N ASN A 92 2.60 -10.04 -12.55
CA ASN A 92 2.45 -10.24 -13.99
C ASN A 92 1.72 -11.55 -14.29
N THR A 93 2.08 -12.65 -13.59
CA THR A 93 1.40 -13.94 -13.76
C THR A 93 -0.09 -13.87 -13.44
N GLU A 94 -0.48 -13.13 -12.39
CA GLU A 94 -1.90 -12.96 -12.06
C GLU A 94 -2.62 -12.08 -13.10
N GLU A 95 -1.97 -11.04 -13.61
CA GLU A 95 -2.54 -10.19 -14.68
C GLU A 95 -2.76 -10.97 -15.98
N ASP A 96 -1.79 -11.78 -16.40
CA ASP A 96 -1.92 -12.67 -17.56
C ASP A 96 -3.09 -13.66 -17.35
N ARG A 97 -3.19 -14.25 -16.15
CA ARG A 97 -4.28 -15.17 -15.80
C ARG A 97 -5.65 -14.51 -15.83
N ILE A 98 -5.74 -13.24 -15.46
CA ILE A 98 -6.98 -12.46 -15.52
C ILE A 98 -7.32 -12.15 -16.98
N ALA A 99 -6.33 -11.78 -17.79
CA ALA A 99 -6.50 -11.47 -19.20
C ALA A 99 -7.00 -12.69 -20.01
N ASP A 100 -6.45 -13.89 -19.75
CA ASP A 100 -6.88 -15.14 -20.39
C ASP A 100 -8.34 -15.53 -20.07
N LYS A 101 -8.90 -14.99 -18.98
CA LYS A 101 -10.27 -15.30 -18.51
C LYS A 101 -11.31 -14.28 -18.96
N ARG A 102 -10.92 -13.25 -19.72
CA ARG A 102 -11.76 -12.09 -20.03
C ARG A 102 -12.22 -12.10 -21.47
#